data_AF-A0A9P0NI64-F1
#
_entry.id   AF-A0A9P0NI64-F1
#
_cell.length_a   1.000
_cell.length_b   1.000
_cell.length_c   1.000
_cell.angle_alpha   90.00
_cell.angle_beta   90.00
_cell.angle_gamma   90.00
#
_symmetry.space_group_name_H-M   'P 1'
#
loop_
_entity.id
_entity.type
_entity.pdbx_description
1 polymer ?
#
loop_
_entity_poly.entity_id
_entity_poly.type
_entity_poly.pdbx_seq_one_letter_code
_entity_poly.pdbx_strand_id
1 'polypeptide(L)'
;MSCCVPYCTNKGESTFGVPKDVDQLNLWKVSLGTDLKPSSRVCSNHFNHTDVIKTWESGQGTNKYTICLKRARLREGAIPVNNSFVYVATQEWDNTPLTKKRKVQDNLKLSSIQQDHCYSVHQGTINTSNMSTVLYTSDTPNENSTISPTSEYSIIQSKPVTTTLFKSVLEKLSLLTVPPKWFTDVSYHPKYEKVVAFQKLGLFKDDFSRFIEKQVVLTKDFNVFIHVNGKEMSTKDIDLPPNHKPESIEDLENIIKLLESTKVCIGSVSSDKFVNIKSTFGSQFVESFGQWRHSKCSMILSPNSKSDTCLWCKRLWYCVKNKIYRSTTKICFSPNKKKI
;
A
#
# COMPACT_ATOMS: atom_id res chain seq x y z
N MET A 1 11.00 23.24 -13.18
CA MET A 1 10.15 24.03 -14.11
C MET A 1 9.05 24.66 -13.27
N SER A 2 8.65 25.89 -13.56
CA SER A 2 7.57 26.59 -12.84
C SER A 2 6.18 26.11 -13.28
N CYS A 3 5.19 26.30 -12.40
CA CYS A 3 3.78 26.22 -12.75
C CYS A 3 3.40 27.42 -13.64
N CYS A 4 2.51 27.24 -14.61
CA CYS A 4 2.00 28.31 -15.46
C CYS A 4 0.80 29.06 -14.87
N VAL A 5 0.24 28.60 -13.75
CA VAL A 5 -0.87 29.29 -13.08
C VAL A 5 -0.34 30.57 -12.41
N PRO A 6 -0.96 31.74 -12.64
CA PRO A 6 -0.55 32.99 -12.01
C PRO A 6 -0.46 32.87 -10.48
N TYR A 7 0.52 33.56 -9.89
CA TYR A 7 0.77 33.59 -8.44
C TYR A 7 1.07 32.23 -7.76
N CYS A 8 1.20 31.12 -8.50
CA CYS A 8 1.59 29.84 -7.93
C CYS A 8 3.05 29.84 -7.45
N THR A 9 3.25 29.87 -6.13
CA THR A 9 4.58 29.87 -5.48
C THR A 9 5.22 28.47 -5.36
N ASN A 10 4.49 27.39 -5.67
CA ASN A 10 4.95 26.01 -5.50
C ASN A 10 6.13 25.66 -6.42
N LYS A 11 7.32 25.41 -5.84
CA LYS A 11 8.56 25.08 -6.57
C LYS A 11 9.02 23.62 -6.46
N GLY A 12 8.43 22.82 -5.56
CA GLY A 12 8.83 21.42 -5.31
C GLY A 12 7.85 20.34 -5.81
N GLU A 13 6.67 20.72 -6.30
CA GLU A 13 5.60 19.77 -6.65
C GLU A 13 5.75 19.15 -8.05
N SER A 14 5.11 17.99 -8.24
CA SER A 14 5.00 17.37 -9.57
C SER A 14 4.28 18.31 -10.53
N THR A 15 4.77 18.43 -11.77
CA THR A 15 4.13 19.24 -12.81
C THR A 15 3.70 18.39 -13.98
N PHE A 16 2.50 18.66 -14.49
CA PHE A 16 1.86 17.95 -15.58
C PHE A 16 1.84 18.83 -16.82
N GLY A 17 2.13 18.25 -17.99
CA GLY A 17 1.91 18.94 -19.25
C GLY A 17 0.41 19.06 -19.53
N VAL A 18 0.02 20.08 -20.29
CA VAL A 18 -1.37 20.26 -20.70
C VAL A 18 -1.85 19.10 -21.58
N PRO A 19 -3.17 18.80 -21.60
CA PRO A 19 -3.75 17.82 -22.51
C PRO A 19 -3.44 18.14 -23.97
N LYS A 20 -3.30 17.10 -24.79
CA LYS A 20 -3.27 17.22 -26.26
C LYS A 20 -4.67 17.25 -26.86
N ASP A 21 -5.64 16.69 -26.15
CA ASP A 21 -7.04 16.75 -26.51
C ASP A 21 -7.57 18.18 -26.37
N VAL A 22 -8.36 18.62 -27.35
CA VAL A 22 -8.82 20.01 -27.46
C VAL A 22 -9.89 20.32 -26.42
N ASP A 23 -10.81 19.37 -26.18
CA ASP A 23 -11.91 19.55 -25.24
C ASP A 23 -11.38 19.57 -23.80
N GLN A 24 -10.51 18.63 -23.44
CA GLN A 24 -9.86 18.63 -22.13
C GLN A 24 -8.94 19.86 -21.94
N LEU A 25 -8.26 20.35 -22.98
CA LEU A 25 -7.48 21.59 -22.91
C LEU A 25 -8.38 22.81 -22.66
N ASN A 26 -9.54 22.88 -23.30
CA ASN A 26 -10.52 23.95 -23.09
C ASN A 26 -11.07 23.92 -21.65
N LEU A 27 -11.40 22.74 -21.11
CA LEU A 27 -11.81 22.58 -19.71
C LEU A 27 -10.72 23.06 -18.73
N TRP A 28 -9.44 22.79 -19.02
CA TRP A 28 -8.33 23.31 -18.20
C TRP A 28 -8.20 24.83 -18.27
N LYS A 29 -8.35 25.45 -19.45
CA LYS A 29 -8.34 26.91 -19.61
C LYS A 29 -9.48 27.57 -18.83
N VAL A 30 -10.70 27.05 -18.98
CA VAL A 30 -11.91 27.56 -18.31
C VAL A 30 -11.75 27.46 -16.79
N SER A 31 -11.33 26.30 -16.27
CA SER A 31 -11.16 26.13 -14.82
C SER A 31 -10.09 27.04 -14.23
N LEU A 32 -8.89 27.07 -14.83
CA LEU A 32 -7.76 27.87 -14.31
C LEU A 32 -7.87 29.37 -14.61
N GLY A 33 -8.80 29.80 -15.46
CA GLY A 33 -8.96 31.21 -15.86
C GLY A 33 -7.73 31.79 -16.56
N THR A 34 -6.96 30.97 -17.29
CA THR A 34 -5.69 31.38 -17.91
C THR A 34 -5.45 30.69 -19.25
N ASP A 35 -4.77 31.38 -20.16
CA ASP A 35 -4.42 30.84 -21.47
C ASP A 35 -3.23 29.88 -21.41
N LEU A 36 -3.52 28.62 -21.72
CA LEU A 36 -2.55 27.54 -21.71
C LEU A 36 -1.91 27.33 -23.10
N LYS A 37 -0.57 27.33 -23.13
CA LYS A 37 0.23 26.97 -24.31
C LYS A 37 0.57 25.47 -24.28
N PRO A 38 0.89 24.82 -25.41
CA PRO A 38 1.28 23.41 -25.44
C PRO A 38 2.52 23.05 -24.58
N SER A 39 3.38 24.03 -24.29
CA SER A 39 4.53 23.88 -23.38
C SER A 39 4.25 24.22 -21.91
N SER A 40 3.05 24.74 -21.61
CA SER A 40 2.63 25.06 -20.24
C SER A 40 2.59 23.81 -19.36
N ARG A 41 2.85 23.99 -18.06
CA ARG A 41 2.74 22.93 -17.06
C ARG A 41 2.03 23.41 -15.80
N VAL A 42 1.14 22.59 -15.27
CA VAL A 42 0.36 22.85 -14.05
C VAL A 42 0.87 21.94 -12.93
N CYS A 43 1.02 22.45 -11.71
CA CYS A 43 1.49 21.64 -10.57
C CYS A 43 0.36 20.84 -9.88
N SER A 44 0.72 19.80 -9.12
CA SER A 44 -0.23 18.90 -8.42
C SER A 44 -1.26 19.62 -7.55
N ASN A 45 -0.92 20.77 -6.98
CA ASN A 45 -1.78 21.49 -6.02
C ASN A 45 -3.00 22.15 -6.69
N HIS A 46 -3.04 22.21 -8.01
CA HIS A 46 -4.22 22.59 -8.77
C HIS A 46 -5.04 21.38 -9.23
N PHE A 47 -4.85 20.18 -8.68
CA PHE A 47 -5.69 19.01 -8.97
C PHE A 47 -6.19 18.42 -7.66
N ASN A 48 -7.31 17.70 -7.69
CA ASN A 48 -7.73 16.92 -6.53
C ASN A 48 -6.65 15.85 -6.23
N HIS A 49 -6.34 15.63 -4.96
CA HIS A 49 -5.38 14.62 -4.54
C HIS A 49 -5.75 13.21 -5.01
N THR A 50 -7.04 12.92 -5.22
CA THR A 50 -7.52 11.65 -5.80
C THR A 50 -7.08 11.44 -7.25
N ASP A 51 -6.89 12.53 -8.00
CA ASP A 51 -6.62 12.52 -9.44
C ASP A 51 -5.12 12.49 -9.72
N VAL A 52 -4.30 12.84 -8.73
CA VAL A 52 -2.83 12.76 -8.79
C VAL A 52 -2.36 11.37 -8.37
N ILE A 53 -2.20 10.48 -9.35
CA ILE A 53 -1.65 9.14 -9.17
C ILE A 53 -0.15 9.24 -8.87
N LYS A 54 0.22 9.18 -7.58
CA LYS A 54 1.62 9.12 -7.09
C LYS A 54 2.14 7.69 -6.95
N THR A 55 1.26 6.69 -6.90
CA THR A 55 1.58 5.27 -6.70
C THR A 55 0.99 4.39 -7.79
N TRP A 56 1.59 3.23 -8.02
CA TRP A 56 1.01 2.14 -8.81
C TRP A 56 0.81 0.92 -7.91
N GLU A 57 -0.37 0.31 -8.01
CA GLU A 57 -0.76 -0.86 -7.23
C GLU A 57 -0.82 -2.10 -8.13
N SER A 58 -0.45 -3.26 -7.57
CA SER A 58 -0.51 -4.56 -8.25
C SER A 58 -0.74 -5.68 -7.24
N GLY A 59 -1.20 -6.83 -7.72
CA GLY A 59 -1.56 -7.99 -6.90
C GLY A 59 -2.93 -7.88 -6.22
N GLN A 60 -3.26 -8.87 -5.40
CA GLN A 60 -4.53 -8.99 -4.69
C GLN A 60 -4.30 -9.55 -3.27
N GLY A 61 -5.16 -9.16 -2.32
CA GLY A 61 -5.08 -9.62 -0.92
C GLY A 61 -3.74 -9.28 -0.26
N THR A 62 -3.16 -10.23 0.48
CA THR A 62 -1.83 -10.14 1.11
C THR A 62 -0.68 -9.95 0.12
N ASN A 63 -0.90 -10.32 -1.16
CA ASN A 63 0.05 -10.11 -2.25
C ASN A 63 -0.15 -8.77 -2.97
N LYS A 64 -1.00 -7.87 -2.45
CA LYS A 64 -1.10 -6.49 -2.95
C LYS A 64 0.18 -5.72 -2.56
N TYR A 65 0.73 -4.99 -3.52
CA TYR A 65 1.90 -4.14 -3.31
C TYR A 65 1.76 -2.80 -4.04
N THR A 66 2.29 -1.76 -3.42
CA THR A 66 2.18 -0.37 -3.86
C THR A 66 3.59 0.18 -4.12
N ILE A 67 3.83 0.75 -5.31
CA ILE A 67 5.12 1.33 -5.70
C ILE A 67 4.95 2.83 -5.95
N CYS A 68 5.76 3.67 -5.29
CA CYS A 68 5.85 5.09 -5.59
C CYS A 68 6.40 5.32 -7.02
N LEU A 69 5.65 6.06 -7.84
CA LEU A 69 6.05 6.38 -9.20
C LEU A 69 7.15 7.46 -9.20
N LYS A 70 8.20 7.25 -10.02
CA LYS A 70 9.27 8.27 -10.23
C LYS A 70 8.75 9.60 -10.80
N ARG A 71 7.58 9.57 -11.45
CA ARG A 71 6.85 10.73 -11.95
C ARG A 71 5.38 10.45 -11.71
N ALA A 72 4.70 11.32 -10.97
CA ALA A 72 3.25 11.24 -10.81
C ALA A 72 2.55 11.32 -12.18
N ARG A 73 1.32 10.80 -12.26
CA ARG A 73 0.45 10.89 -13.43
C ARG A 73 -0.90 11.45 -12.99
N LEU A 74 -1.64 12.06 -13.91
CA LEU A 74 -3.05 12.39 -13.67
C LEU A 74 -3.93 11.21 -14.08
N ARG A 75 -5.10 11.09 -13.44
CA ARG A 75 -6.21 10.29 -13.99
C ARG A 75 -6.62 10.83 -15.36
N GLU A 76 -7.12 9.92 -16.19
CA GLU A 76 -7.76 10.29 -17.45
C GLU A 76 -8.98 11.17 -17.17
N GLY A 77 -9.21 12.19 -18.00
CA GLY A 77 -10.26 13.19 -17.77
C GLY A 77 -10.04 14.16 -16.60
N ALA A 78 -8.95 14.08 -15.83
CA ALA A 78 -8.69 14.99 -14.71
C ALA A 78 -8.71 16.47 -15.16
N ILE A 79 -9.40 17.30 -14.38
CA ILE A 79 -9.53 18.75 -14.60
C ILE A 79 -8.89 19.46 -13.40
N PRO A 80 -8.08 20.51 -13.60
CA PRO A 80 -7.55 21.27 -12.49
C PRO A 80 -8.67 21.99 -11.73
N VAL A 81 -8.47 22.23 -10.43
CA VAL A 81 -9.34 23.02 -9.56
C VAL A 81 -8.72 24.40 -9.30
N ASN A 82 -9.55 25.44 -9.38
CA ASN A 82 -9.11 26.81 -9.18
C ASN A 82 -9.04 27.18 -7.68
N ASN A 83 -7.97 26.73 -7.02
CA ASN A 83 -7.73 27.03 -5.60
C ASN A 83 -7.24 28.47 -5.32
N SER A 84 -7.51 29.43 -6.20
CA SER A 84 -7.09 30.85 -6.03
C SER A 84 -7.74 31.59 -4.86
N PHE A 85 -8.55 30.91 -4.03
CA PHE A 85 -9.23 31.47 -2.86
C PHE A 85 -9.16 30.62 -1.57
N VAL A 86 -8.17 29.74 -1.40
CA VAL A 86 -7.89 29.12 -0.09
C VAL A 86 -6.40 29.17 0.26
N TYR A 87 -5.98 30.29 0.85
CA TYR A 87 -4.77 30.35 1.68
C TYR A 87 -4.92 31.41 2.78
N VAL A 88 -5.89 31.21 3.67
CA VAL A 88 -5.79 31.76 5.03
C VAL A 88 -5.00 30.74 5.83
N ALA A 89 -3.76 31.09 6.17
CA ALA A 89 -2.97 30.30 7.10
C ALA A 89 -3.70 30.26 8.45
N THR A 90 -3.73 29.09 9.09
CA THR A 90 -3.98 29.00 10.53
C THR A 90 -2.77 29.57 11.26
N GLN A 91 -2.72 30.90 11.37
CA GLN A 91 -1.93 31.58 12.38
C GLN A 91 -2.83 31.97 13.55
N GLU A 92 -2.19 32.12 14.70
CA GLU A 92 -2.82 32.07 16.00
C GLU A 92 -3.68 33.30 16.30
N TRP A 93 -4.57 33.11 17.27
CA TRP A 93 -5.59 34.07 17.66
C TRP A 93 -4.98 35.17 18.52
N ASP A 94 -4.67 36.33 17.93
CA ASP A 94 -4.39 37.55 18.69
C ASP A 94 -5.43 38.64 18.43
N ASN A 95 -6.02 39.13 19.52
CA ASN A 95 -7.16 40.03 19.48
C ASN A 95 -6.70 41.50 19.47
N THR A 96 -7.06 42.28 18.45
CA THR A 96 -7.48 43.69 18.65
C THR A 96 -8.16 44.27 17.40
N PRO A 97 -9.18 45.15 17.55
CA PRO A 97 -9.99 45.61 16.43
C PRO A 97 -9.53 46.99 15.91
N LEU A 98 -9.41 47.14 14.59
CA LEU A 98 -9.37 48.47 13.96
C LEU A 98 -10.26 48.55 12.72
N THR A 99 -11.17 49.52 12.76
CA THR A 99 -12.22 49.77 11.78
C THR A 99 -11.70 50.34 10.46
N LYS A 100 -12.34 49.97 9.34
CA LYS A 100 -13.01 50.96 8.46
C LYS A 100 -13.96 50.33 7.42
N LYS A 101 -15.03 51.07 7.14
CA LYS A 101 -16.14 50.70 6.25
C LYS A 101 -15.75 50.87 4.77
N ARG A 102 -16.28 50.00 3.89
CA ARG A 102 -16.91 50.47 2.65
C ARG A 102 -18.11 49.56 2.27
N LYS A 103 -19.14 50.17 1.71
CA LYS A 103 -20.48 49.60 1.40
C LYS A 103 -20.61 49.30 -0.10
N VAL A 104 -21.81 48.80 -0.47
CA VAL A 104 -22.44 48.68 -1.82
C VAL A 104 -22.23 47.27 -2.40
N GLN A 105 -23.23 46.35 -2.32
CA GLN A 105 -24.45 46.22 -3.17
C GLN A 105 -24.12 45.86 -4.64
N ASP A 106 -24.87 45.11 -5.46
CA ASP A 106 -26.11 44.30 -5.38
C ASP A 106 -26.26 43.56 -6.76
N ASN A 107 -27.07 42.52 -7.02
CA ASN A 107 -27.94 41.63 -6.23
C ASN A 107 -28.24 40.32 -7.03
N LEU A 108 -28.60 39.21 -6.36
CA LEU A 108 -29.31 38.01 -6.91
C LEU A 108 -28.56 37.18 -8.00
N LYS A 109 -28.85 35.89 -8.26
CA LYS A 109 -29.98 35.03 -7.87
C LYS A 109 -29.56 33.56 -7.80
N LEU A 110 -29.88 32.85 -6.71
CA LEU A 110 -29.85 31.40 -6.66
C LEU A 110 -31.17 30.86 -7.21
N SER A 111 -31.15 29.90 -8.14
CA SER A 111 -32.34 29.15 -8.54
C SER A 111 -32.05 27.65 -8.53
N SER A 112 -32.79 26.96 -7.66
CA SER A 112 -32.85 25.51 -7.54
C SER A 112 -33.35 24.83 -8.81
N ILE A 113 -32.79 23.67 -9.14
CA ILE A 113 -33.48 22.61 -9.90
C ILE A 113 -33.36 21.33 -9.06
N GLN A 114 -34.52 20.72 -8.79
CA GLN A 114 -34.64 19.45 -8.06
C GLN A 114 -34.54 18.25 -8.99
N GLN A 115 -34.06 17.14 -8.42
CA GLN A 115 -34.51 15.75 -8.58
C GLN A 115 -34.73 15.16 -9.98
N ASP A 116 -34.01 14.06 -10.25
CA ASP A 116 -34.49 12.75 -10.74
C ASP A 116 -33.28 11.94 -11.30
N HIS A 117 -33.14 10.60 -11.23
CA HIS A 117 -34.08 9.52 -10.86
C HIS A 117 -33.45 8.45 -9.94
N CYS A 118 -34.31 7.64 -9.32
CA CYS A 118 -33.95 6.41 -8.60
C CYS A 118 -33.62 5.21 -9.52
N TYR A 119 -32.85 4.25 -8.98
CA TYR A 119 -33.21 2.83 -9.04
C TYR A 119 -33.04 2.20 -7.64
N SER A 120 -33.99 1.33 -7.25
CA SER A 120 -34.05 0.65 -5.95
C SER A 120 -34.60 -0.79 -6.10
N VAL A 121 -34.70 -1.50 -4.96
CA VAL A 121 -35.32 -2.82 -4.73
C VAL A 121 -34.44 -4.02 -5.15
N HIS A 122 -34.27 -5.11 -4.38
CA HIS A 122 -34.66 -5.43 -2.97
C HIS A 122 -33.46 -5.19 -2.01
N GLN A 123 -33.52 -5.18 -0.66
CA GLN A 123 -34.43 -5.64 0.42
C GLN A 123 -34.35 -7.12 0.89
N GLY A 124 -33.92 -7.27 2.15
CA GLY A 124 -34.05 -8.47 2.98
C GLY A 124 -34.12 -8.05 4.45
N THR A 125 -35.32 -7.63 4.88
CA THR A 125 -35.61 -7.12 6.23
C THR A 125 -35.90 -8.27 7.20
N ILE A 126 -35.51 -8.17 8.48
CA ILE A 126 -36.38 -8.45 9.65
C ILE A 126 -35.88 -7.67 10.90
N ASN A 127 -36.76 -6.78 11.37
CA ASN A 127 -37.07 -6.29 12.73
C ASN A 127 -36.03 -5.64 13.66
N THR A 128 -36.47 -4.46 14.11
CA THR A 128 -36.04 -3.62 15.23
C THR A 128 -36.47 -4.16 16.60
N SER A 129 -35.74 -3.80 17.66
CA SER A 129 -36.31 -3.11 18.85
C SER A 129 -35.26 -2.82 19.95
N ASN A 130 -35.61 -1.86 20.81
CA ASN A 130 -35.08 -1.61 22.16
C ASN A 130 -33.73 -0.90 22.33
N MET A 131 -33.86 0.44 22.28
CA MET A 131 -33.09 1.42 23.04
C MET A 131 -33.16 1.14 24.56
N SER A 132 -32.05 1.32 25.29
CA SER A 132 -32.05 1.45 26.76
C SER A 132 -30.96 2.41 27.22
N THR A 133 -31.38 3.56 27.74
CA THR A 133 -30.55 4.55 28.43
C THR A 133 -30.51 4.20 29.92
N VAL A 134 -29.33 4.12 30.54
CA VAL A 134 -29.22 4.02 32.00
C VAL A 134 -28.94 5.41 32.56
N LEU A 135 -29.89 5.94 33.34
CA LEU A 135 -29.76 7.22 34.03
C LEU A 135 -29.06 7.08 35.38
N TYR A 136 -28.51 8.20 35.84
CA TYR A 136 -27.97 8.37 37.19
C TYR A 136 -29.05 8.23 38.27
N THR A 137 -28.68 7.65 39.40
CA THR A 137 -29.37 7.83 40.69
C THR A 137 -28.49 8.69 41.60
N SER A 138 -29.12 9.68 42.24
CA SER A 138 -28.50 10.57 43.21
C SER A 138 -29.44 10.72 44.39
N ASP A 139 -29.05 10.19 45.54
CA ASP A 139 -29.71 10.46 46.82
C ASP A 139 -28.64 10.67 47.89
N THR A 140 -28.84 11.69 48.71
CA THR A 140 -28.15 11.92 49.99
C THR A 140 -29.20 11.89 51.09
N PRO A 141 -28.82 11.54 52.34
CA PRO A 141 -28.64 12.66 53.27
C PRO A 141 -27.49 12.50 54.29
N ASN A 142 -26.87 13.65 54.56
CA ASN A 142 -26.31 14.17 55.82
C ASN A 142 -26.20 13.24 57.06
N GLU A 143 -25.02 13.18 57.70
CA GLU A 143 -24.76 13.88 58.99
C GLU A 143 -23.29 13.83 59.48
N ASN A 144 -22.80 15.01 59.91
CA ASN A 144 -21.82 15.32 60.96
C ASN A 144 -20.66 14.35 61.31
N SER A 145 -19.42 14.80 61.05
CA SER A 145 -18.35 14.85 62.07
C SER A 145 -17.19 15.77 61.64
N THR A 146 -16.55 16.41 62.62
CA THR A 146 -15.63 17.56 62.45
C THR A 146 -14.15 17.14 62.52
N ILE A 147 -13.27 17.98 61.93
CA ILE A 147 -11.88 18.35 62.34
C ILE A 147 -10.85 18.31 61.19
N SER A 148 -10.58 19.52 60.69
CA SER A 148 -9.29 20.12 60.32
C SER A 148 -8.39 19.58 59.18
N PRO A 149 -7.55 20.45 58.56
CA PRO A 149 -6.98 20.20 57.24
C PRO A 149 -5.46 19.98 57.26
N THR A 150 -4.97 19.18 56.31
CA THR A 150 -3.57 19.24 55.88
C THR A 150 -3.47 19.20 54.36
N SER A 151 -2.87 20.26 53.83
CA SER A 151 -2.39 20.41 52.46
C SER A 151 -1.76 19.14 51.88
N GLU A 152 -2.11 18.79 50.63
CA GLU A 152 -1.10 18.60 49.59
C GLU A 152 -1.69 18.72 48.18
N TYR A 153 -1.09 19.59 47.35
CA TYR A 153 -1.40 19.68 45.92
C TYR A 153 -0.85 18.44 45.20
N SER A 154 -1.68 17.41 45.01
CA SER A 154 -1.33 16.32 44.10
C SER A 154 -1.40 16.82 42.65
N ILE A 155 -0.25 17.18 42.09
CA ILE A 155 -0.07 17.39 40.65
C ILE A 155 -0.60 16.16 39.93
N ILE A 156 -1.67 16.33 39.14
CA ILE A 156 -2.15 15.28 38.24
C ILE A 156 -1.09 15.15 37.14
N GLN A 157 -0.11 14.27 37.38
CA GLN A 157 0.73 13.75 36.32
C GLN A 157 -0.20 13.03 35.34
N SER A 158 -0.51 13.69 34.22
CA SER A 158 -1.13 13.04 33.08
C SER A 158 -0.23 11.89 32.67
N LYS A 159 -0.65 10.65 32.97
CA LYS A 159 0.04 9.43 32.53
C LYS A 159 0.40 9.60 31.05
N PRO A 160 1.68 9.50 30.67
CA PRO A 160 2.04 9.61 29.26
C PRO A 160 1.28 8.53 28.51
N VAL A 161 0.47 8.94 27.53
CA VAL A 161 -0.27 8.01 26.67
C VAL A 161 0.77 7.11 26.01
N THR A 162 0.74 5.82 26.33
CA THR A 162 1.71 4.86 25.81
C THR A 162 1.48 4.68 24.32
N THR A 163 2.24 5.45 23.52
CA THR A 163 2.23 5.36 22.06
C THR A 163 2.74 3.97 21.67
N THR A 164 1.78 3.10 21.33
CA THR A 164 2.06 1.74 20.87
C THR A 164 3.07 1.76 19.73
N LEU A 165 4.04 0.84 19.72
CA LEU A 165 5.07 0.75 18.67
C LEU A 165 4.48 0.84 17.25
N PHE A 166 3.29 0.27 17.01
CA PHE A 166 2.57 0.36 15.73
C PHE A 166 2.21 1.80 15.32
N LYS A 167 1.77 2.66 16.27
CA LYS A 167 1.57 4.09 16.01
C LYS A 167 2.91 4.78 15.75
N SER A 168 3.92 4.51 16.58
CA SER A 168 5.28 5.06 16.41
C SER A 168 5.88 4.70 15.04
N VAL A 169 5.66 3.48 14.56
CA VAL A 169 6.05 3.02 13.22
C VAL A 169 5.26 3.76 12.14
N LEU A 170 3.93 3.89 12.27
CA LEU A 170 3.09 4.63 11.32
C LEU A 170 3.49 6.12 11.19
N GLU A 171 3.74 6.78 12.30
CA GLU A 171 4.15 8.20 12.36
C GLU A 171 5.55 8.42 11.80
N LYS A 172 6.46 7.44 11.98
CA LYS A 172 7.86 7.52 11.55
C LYS A 172 8.17 6.71 10.28
N LEU A 173 7.16 6.31 9.50
CA LEU A 173 7.33 5.50 8.28
C LEU A 173 8.39 6.03 7.31
N SER A 174 8.45 7.35 7.13
CA SER A 174 9.41 8.02 6.24
C SER A 174 10.83 8.13 6.81
N LEU A 175 11.02 7.80 8.09
CA LEU A 175 12.29 7.84 8.81
C LEU A 175 12.90 6.45 9.04
N LEU A 176 12.20 5.38 8.67
CA LEU A 176 12.66 3.99 8.83
C LEU A 176 13.81 3.67 7.87
N THR A 177 14.89 3.11 8.41
CA THR A 177 16.09 2.71 7.64
C THR A 177 15.89 1.32 7.03
N VAL A 178 15.04 1.25 6.00
CA VAL A 178 14.83 0.02 5.23
C VAL A 178 15.95 -0.20 4.20
N PRO A 179 16.37 -1.45 3.90
CA PRO A 179 17.42 -1.71 2.92
C PRO A 179 17.02 -1.28 1.49
N PRO A 180 17.99 -1.05 0.59
CA PRO A 180 17.70 -0.66 -0.79
C PRO A 180 16.76 -1.63 -1.52
N LYS A 181 15.80 -1.09 -2.29
CA LYS A 181 14.77 -1.85 -3.03
C LYS A 181 13.70 -2.54 -2.17
N TRP A 182 13.65 -2.22 -0.87
CA TRP A 182 12.45 -2.45 -0.06
C TRP A 182 11.45 -1.31 -0.25
N PHE A 183 10.18 -1.64 -0.17
CA PHE A 183 9.03 -0.75 -0.28
C PHE A 183 8.15 -0.93 0.96
N THR A 184 7.51 0.14 1.42
CA THR A 184 6.60 0.08 2.56
C THR A 184 5.19 0.42 2.09
N ASP A 185 4.23 -0.41 2.49
CA ASP A 185 2.81 -0.29 2.19
C ASP A 185 2.00 -0.34 3.49
N VAL A 186 0.89 0.40 3.53
CA VAL A 186 -0.05 0.40 4.66
C VAL A 186 -1.40 -0.05 4.15
N SER A 187 -1.76 -1.28 4.47
CA SER A 187 -2.92 -1.97 3.90
C SER A 187 -3.84 -2.53 4.98
N TYR A 188 -4.96 -3.10 4.55
CA TYR A 188 -5.96 -3.71 5.41
C TYR A 188 -5.99 -5.23 5.21
N HIS A 189 -5.78 -5.98 6.28
CA HIS A 189 -5.86 -7.42 6.33
C HIS A 189 -7.19 -7.85 6.99
N PRO A 190 -7.99 -8.76 6.39
CA PRO A 190 -9.32 -9.11 6.90
C PRO A 190 -9.36 -9.53 8.38
N LYS A 191 -8.30 -10.19 8.88
CA LYS A 191 -8.17 -10.66 10.26
C LYS A 191 -7.48 -9.68 11.23
N TYR A 192 -6.64 -8.78 10.72
CA TYR A 192 -5.72 -7.96 11.54
C TYR A 192 -5.94 -6.45 11.37
N GLU A 193 -7.01 -6.07 10.68
CA GLU A 193 -7.33 -4.71 10.28
C GLU A 193 -6.15 -4.01 9.59
N LYS A 194 -5.73 -2.83 10.07
CA LYS A 194 -4.61 -2.07 9.52
C LYS A 194 -3.28 -2.76 9.84
N VAL A 195 -2.48 -3.02 8.80
CA VAL A 195 -1.13 -3.59 8.88
C VAL A 195 -0.12 -2.70 8.18
N VAL A 196 1.17 -2.83 8.55
CA VAL A 196 2.30 -2.20 7.85
C VAL A 196 3.13 -3.32 7.22
N ALA A 197 3.29 -3.29 5.91
CA ALA A 197 4.01 -4.30 5.15
C ALA A 197 5.29 -3.71 4.54
N PHE A 198 6.44 -4.30 4.87
CA PHE A 198 7.73 -4.03 4.25
C PHE A 198 8.00 -5.13 3.22
N GLN A 199 8.31 -4.77 1.98
CA GLN A 199 8.29 -5.71 0.86
C GLN A 199 9.50 -5.53 -0.05
N LYS A 200 10.17 -6.64 -0.38
CA LYS A 200 11.19 -6.70 -1.42
C LYS A 200 10.62 -7.34 -2.67
N LEU A 201 10.70 -6.64 -3.79
CA LEU A 201 10.30 -7.17 -5.08
C LEU A 201 11.41 -7.98 -5.72
N GLY A 202 11.07 -9.18 -6.21
CA GLY A 202 11.97 -10.04 -6.96
C GLY A 202 12.38 -9.48 -8.32
N LEU A 203 13.15 -10.28 -9.05
CA LEU A 203 13.53 -9.99 -10.43
C LEU A 203 12.30 -9.87 -11.34
N PHE A 204 12.44 -9.09 -12.41
CA PHE A 204 11.44 -9.09 -13.48
C PHE A 204 11.35 -10.47 -14.14
N LYS A 205 10.13 -10.89 -14.44
CA LYS A 205 9.84 -12.02 -15.31
C LYS A 205 9.92 -11.62 -16.79
N ASP A 206 9.83 -12.60 -17.68
CA ASP A 206 9.84 -12.39 -19.14
C ASP A 206 8.62 -11.53 -19.61
N ASP A 207 7.52 -11.51 -18.85
CA ASP A 207 6.32 -10.69 -19.07
C ASP A 207 6.41 -9.27 -18.45
N PHE A 208 7.58 -8.86 -17.96
CA PHE A 208 7.84 -7.64 -17.19
C PHE A 208 7.06 -7.52 -15.85
N SER A 209 6.34 -8.55 -15.43
CA SER A 209 5.73 -8.58 -14.11
C SER A 209 6.79 -8.75 -13.01
N ARG A 210 6.41 -8.40 -11.78
CA ARG A 210 7.19 -8.65 -10.57
C ARG A 210 6.33 -9.38 -9.55
N PHE A 211 7.00 -9.89 -8.52
CA PHE A 211 6.38 -10.53 -7.37
C PHE A 211 7.10 -10.12 -6.09
N ILE A 212 6.44 -10.35 -4.96
CA ILE A 212 7.00 -10.14 -3.62
C ILE A 212 7.93 -11.32 -3.30
N GLU A 213 9.23 -11.09 -3.32
CA GLU A 213 10.23 -12.12 -2.99
C GLU A 213 10.29 -12.33 -1.47
N LYS A 214 10.27 -11.23 -0.72
CA LYS A 214 10.34 -11.18 0.74
C LYS A 214 9.36 -10.14 1.27
N GLN A 215 8.68 -10.41 2.37
CA GLN A 215 7.76 -9.47 3.01
C GLN A 215 7.76 -9.67 4.53
N VAL A 216 7.76 -8.56 5.27
CA VAL A 216 7.55 -8.48 6.73
C VAL A 216 6.25 -7.71 6.95
N VAL A 217 5.27 -8.32 7.62
CA VAL A 217 3.99 -7.67 7.95
C VAL A 217 3.89 -7.48 9.45
N LEU A 218 3.84 -6.22 9.89
CA LEU A 218 3.59 -5.83 11.27
C LEU A 218 2.10 -5.54 11.49
N THR A 219 1.53 -6.12 12.54
CA THR A 219 0.15 -5.86 12.98
C THR A 219 0.08 -4.89 14.16
N LYS A 220 -1.14 -4.40 14.45
CA LYS A 220 -1.43 -3.59 15.65
C LYS A 220 -0.98 -4.25 16.96
N ASP A 221 -1.05 -5.58 17.04
CA ASP A 221 -0.75 -6.40 18.22
C ASP A 221 0.75 -6.79 18.33
N PHE A 222 1.59 -6.12 17.55
CA PHE A 222 3.03 -6.36 17.42
C PHE A 222 3.39 -7.78 16.96
N ASN A 223 2.46 -8.52 16.36
CA ASN A 223 2.78 -9.77 15.69
C ASN A 223 3.43 -9.45 14.34
N VAL A 224 4.55 -10.13 14.04
CA VAL A 224 5.27 -10.03 12.77
C VAL A 224 5.09 -11.33 11.99
N PHE A 225 4.52 -11.23 10.79
CA PHE A 225 4.45 -12.32 9.83
C PHE A 225 5.54 -12.14 8.77
N ILE A 226 6.27 -13.20 8.45
CA ILE A 226 7.31 -13.15 7.43
C ILE A 226 6.91 -14.07 6.28
N HIS A 227 6.87 -13.53 5.07
CA HIS A 227 6.58 -14.27 3.84
C HIS A 227 7.81 -14.27 2.93
N VAL A 228 8.12 -15.44 2.37
CA VAL A 228 9.17 -15.63 1.36
C VAL A 228 8.54 -16.36 0.17
N ASN A 229 8.61 -15.76 -1.02
CA ASN A 229 7.91 -16.24 -2.23
C ASN A 229 6.42 -16.57 -1.99
N GLY A 230 5.72 -15.77 -1.19
CA GLY A 230 4.27 -15.87 -0.97
C GLY A 230 3.85 -16.96 0.03
N LYS A 231 4.80 -17.76 0.54
CA LYS A 231 4.56 -18.68 1.65
C LYS A 231 5.06 -18.06 2.95
N GLU A 232 4.24 -18.17 4.00
CA GLU A 232 4.57 -17.79 5.36
C GLU A 232 5.70 -18.68 5.93
N MET A 233 6.63 -18.06 6.65
CA MET A 233 7.80 -18.67 7.27
C MET A 233 7.64 -18.63 8.79
N SER A 234 8.14 -19.65 9.49
CA SER A 234 8.28 -19.55 10.94
C SER A 234 9.47 -18.65 11.28
N THR A 235 9.44 -17.99 12.43
CA THR A 235 10.56 -17.15 12.89
C THR A 235 11.87 -17.96 12.99
N LYS A 236 11.77 -19.24 13.37
CA LYS A 236 12.90 -20.19 13.41
C LYS A 236 13.57 -20.43 12.06
N ASP A 237 12.86 -20.29 10.94
CA ASP A 237 13.44 -20.48 9.60
C ASP A 237 14.39 -19.33 9.20
N ILE A 238 14.34 -18.20 9.94
CA ILE A 238 15.09 -16.96 9.70
C ILE A 238 15.91 -16.60 10.96
N ASP A 239 16.30 -17.61 11.75
CA ASP A 239 17.12 -17.48 12.95
C ASP A 239 16.56 -16.51 14.03
N LEU A 240 15.24 -16.26 14.05
CA LEU A 240 14.55 -15.45 15.06
C LEU A 240 13.91 -16.33 16.16
N PRO A 241 13.77 -15.82 17.40
CA PRO A 241 13.08 -16.51 18.48
C PRO A 241 11.64 -16.95 18.10
N PRO A 242 11.14 -18.08 18.64
CA PRO A 242 9.75 -18.49 18.41
C PRO A 242 8.79 -17.40 18.90
N ASN A 243 7.88 -16.95 18.03
CA ASN A 243 6.93 -15.86 18.30
C ASN A 243 7.58 -14.52 18.68
N HIS A 244 8.78 -14.21 18.13
CA HIS A 244 9.44 -12.91 18.32
C HIS A 244 8.49 -11.74 18.00
N LYS A 245 8.43 -10.77 18.91
CA LYS A 245 7.70 -9.52 18.74
C LYS A 245 8.67 -8.36 18.81
N PRO A 246 8.65 -7.41 17.85
CA PRO A 246 9.54 -6.27 17.90
C PRO A 246 9.22 -5.39 19.10
N GLU A 247 10.24 -5.13 19.92
CA GLU A 247 10.11 -4.23 21.08
C GLU A 247 10.32 -2.76 20.69
N SER A 248 11.07 -2.51 19.62
CA SER A 248 11.44 -1.18 19.16
C SER A 248 11.38 -1.05 17.63
N ILE A 249 11.52 0.19 17.15
CA ILE A 249 11.69 0.48 15.72
C ILE A 249 12.99 -0.12 15.19
N GLU A 250 14.07 -0.05 15.99
CA GLU A 250 15.38 -0.60 15.62
C GLU A 250 15.35 -2.12 15.48
N ASP A 251 14.62 -2.82 16.36
CA ASP A 251 14.43 -4.27 16.24
C ASP A 251 13.66 -4.65 14.97
N LEU A 252 12.60 -3.91 14.63
CA LEU A 252 11.90 -4.06 13.35
C LEU A 252 12.82 -3.86 12.14
N GLU A 253 13.70 -2.84 12.17
CA GLU A 253 14.70 -2.66 11.12
C GLU A 253 15.70 -3.83 11.06
N ASN A 254 16.11 -4.36 12.20
CA ASN A 254 17.03 -5.49 12.29
C ASN A 254 16.41 -6.78 11.74
N ILE A 255 15.12 -7.04 12.00
CA ILE A 255 14.35 -8.13 11.36
C ILE A 255 14.36 -7.96 9.83
N ILE A 256 14.17 -6.75 9.31
CA ILE A 256 14.20 -6.48 7.87
C ILE A 256 15.61 -6.67 7.29
N LYS A 257 16.67 -6.22 7.99
CA LYS A 257 18.08 -6.40 7.59
C LYS A 257 18.49 -7.89 7.58
N LEU A 258 18.03 -8.67 8.57
CA LEU A 258 18.23 -10.12 8.65
C LEU A 258 17.52 -10.86 7.51
N LEU A 259 16.27 -10.50 7.22
CA LEU A 259 15.55 -11.06 6.09
C LEU A 259 16.16 -10.63 4.75
N GLU A 260 16.75 -9.44 4.64
CA GLU A 260 17.47 -8.99 3.43
C GLU A 260 18.69 -9.87 3.14
N SER A 261 19.53 -10.16 4.14
CA SER A 261 20.75 -10.98 4.00
C SER A 261 20.46 -12.47 3.76
N THR A 262 19.30 -12.96 4.20
CA THR A 262 18.85 -14.34 4.01
C THR A 262 18.83 -14.74 2.52
N LYS A 263 19.57 -15.79 2.14
CA LYS A 263 19.53 -16.32 0.76
C LYS A 263 18.24 -17.08 0.51
N VAL A 264 17.60 -16.78 -0.62
CA VAL A 264 16.32 -17.37 -1.01
C VAL A 264 16.49 -18.18 -2.30
N CYS A 265 15.87 -19.36 -2.36
CA CYS A 265 15.87 -20.19 -3.56
C CYS A 265 15.09 -19.51 -4.68
N ILE A 266 15.66 -19.43 -5.89
CA ILE A 266 14.99 -18.85 -7.08
C ILE A 266 13.90 -19.76 -7.68
N GLY A 267 13.91 -21.05 -7.35
CA GLY A 267 13.06 -22.07 -7.97
C GLY A 267 13.80 -22.90 -9.03
N SER A 268 13.05 -23.63 -9.85
CA SER A 268 13.56 -24.51 -10.90
C SER A 268 13.51 -23.86 -12.27
N VAL A 269 12.30 -23.51 -12.74
CA VAL A 269 12.05 -23.06 -14.11
C VAL A 269 10.90 -22.06 -14.17
N SER A 270 10.96 -21.14 -15.14
CA SER A 270 9.82 -20.27 -15.46
C SER A 270 8.66 -21.09 -16.01
N SER A 271 7.45 -20.78 -15.55
CA SER A 271 6.21 -21.49 -15.89
C SER A 271 5.83 -21.28 -17.35
N ASP A 272 6.08 -20.09 -17.87
CA ASP A 272 5.72 -19.65 -19.23
C ASP A 272 6.50 -20.45 -20.30
N LYS A 273 7.72 -20.89 -19.97
CA LYS A 273 8.60 -21.63 -20.88
C LYS A 273 8.22 -23.11 -21.03
N PHE A 274 7.43 -23.67 -20.12
CA PHE A 274 7.23 -25.13 -20.00
C PHE A 274 5.77 -25.58 -19.82
N VAL A 275 4.81 -24.75 -20.21
CA VAL A 275 3.35 -25.02 -20.14
C VAL A 275 3.00 -26.42 -20.68
N ASN A 276 3.55 -26.80 -21.84
CA ASN A 276 3.23 -28.04 -22.56
C ASN A 276 3.59 -29.35 -21.80
N ILE A 277 4.41 -29.28 -20.75
CA ILE A 277 4.81 -30.44 -19.94
C ILE A 277 4.30 -30.37 -18.49
N LYS A 278 3.56 -29.32 -18.12
CA LYS A 278 3.06 -29.06 -16.76
C LYS A 278 2.27 -30.23 -16.17
N SER A 279 1.37 -30.81 -16.96
CA SER A 279 0.54 -31.97 -16.57
C SER A 279 1.37 -33.22 -16.22
N THR A 280 2.59 -33.35 -16.74
CA THR A 280 3.40 -34.57 -16.58
C THR A 280 4.15 -34.65 -15.25
N PHE A 281 4.22 -33.56 -14.48
CA PHE A 281 4.92 -33.51 -13.18
C PHE A 281 3.98 -33.62 -11.96
N GLY A 282 2.68 -33.41 -12.14
CA GLY A 282 1.67 -33.56 -11.07
C GLY A 282 2.06 -32.81 -9.79
N SER A 283 1.99 -33.50 -8.65
CA SER A 283 2.29 -32.97 -7.31
C SER A 283 3.78 -32.84 -6.96
N GLN A 284 4.69 -33.13 -7.89
CA GLN A 284 6.14 -33.01 -7.65
C GLN A 284 6.61 -31.54 -7.57
N PHE A 285 5.82 -30.61 -8.10
CA PHE A 285 6.10 -29.19 -8.05
C PHE A 285 4.90 -28.39 -7.54
N VAL A 286 5.20 -27.19 -7.04
CA VAL A 286 4.25 -26.13 -6.75
C VAL A 286 4.66 -24.91 -7.58
N GLU A 287 3.69 -24.16 -8.07
CA GLU A 287 3.94 -22.91 -8.78
C GLU A 287 3.80 -21.75 -7.80
N SER A 288 4.85 -20.93 -7.69
CA SER A 288 4.85 -19.70 -6.90
C SER A 288 5.35 -18.58 -7.80
N PHE A 289 4.52 -17.55 -8.01
CA PHE A 289 4.91 -16.36 -8.78
C PHE A 289 5.52 -16.63 -10.16
N GLY A 290 4.95 -17.58 -10.91
CA GLY A 290 5.44 -17.96 -12.24
C GLY A 290 6.75 -18.76 -12.24
N GLN A 291 7.29 -19.16 -11.09
CA GLN A 291 8.39 -20.12 -10.99
C GLN A 291 7.87 -21.46 -10.47
N TRP A 292 8.23 -22.56 -11.13
CA TRP A 292 8.05 -23.90 -10.59
C TRP A 292 9.09 -24.14 -9.50
N ARG A 293 8.64 -24.65 -8.35
CA ARG A 293 9.47 -25.10 -7.24
C ARG A 293 9.13 -26.55 -6.96
N HIS A 294 10.12 -27.37 -6.60
CA HIS A 294 9.81 -28.71 -6.08
C HIS A 294 8.93 -28.59 -4.83
N SER A 295 7.99 -29.51 -4.62
CA SER A 295 7.08 -29.46 -3.45
C SER A 295 7.83 -29.47 -2.10
N LYS A 296 9.02 -30.08 -2.07
CA LYS A 296 9.98 -30.06 -0.95
C LYS A 296 11.06 -28.95 -1.05
N CYS A 297 10.77 -27.81 -1.68
CA CYS A 297 11.73 -26.72 -1.86
C CYS A 297 12.18 -26.14 -0.51
N SER A 298 13.48 -26.20 -0.21
CA SER A 298 14.11 -25.34 0.79
C SER A 298 14.07 -23.91 0.26
N MET A 299 13.10 -23.11 0.72
CA MET A 299 12.93 -21.74 0.23
C MET A 299 14.02 -20.80 0.75
N ILE A 300 14.46 -21.01 1.99
CA ILE A 300 15.66 -20.40 2.53
C ILE A 300 16.85 -21.34 2.25
N LEU A 301 17.98 -20.75 1.90
CA LEU A 301 19.24 -21.41 1.62
C LEU A 301 20.27 -20.98 2.66
N SER A 302 21.13 -21.92 3.06
CA SER A 302 22.27 -21.59 3.92
C SER A 302 23.11 -20.47 3.30
N PRO A 303 23.63 -19.50 4.08
CA PRO A 303 24.40 -18.37 3.55
C PRO A 303 25.63 -18.82 2.74
N ASN A 304 26.24 -19.93 3.14
CA ASN A 304 27.39 -20.55 2.47
C ASN A 304 27.04 -21.32 1.19
N SER A 305 25.77 -21.37 0.76
CA SER A 305 25.39 -21.98 -0.52
C SER A 305 26.05 -21.24 -1.69
N LYS A 306 26.80 -21.99 -2.50
CA LYS A 306 27.40 -21.54 -3.78
C LYS A 306 26.37 -21.35 -4.91
N SER A 307 25.08 -21.55 -4.63
CA SER A 307 24.04 -21.59 -5.66
C SER A 307 22.69 -21.14 -5.11
N ASP A 308 22.00 -20.36 -5.92
CA ASP A 308 20.70 -19.75 -5.59
C ASP A 308 19.51 -20.73 -5.76
N THR A 309 19.80 -22.03 -5.94
CA THR A 309 18.80 -23.09 -6.12
C THR A 309 19.04 -24.23 -5.13
N CYS A 310 18.02 -24.61 -4.36
CA CYS A 310 18.09 -25.76 -3.46
C CYS A 310 18.22 -27.08 -4.24
N LEU A 311 18.72 -28.14 -3.58
CA LEU A 311 18.94 -29.45 -4.19
C LEU A 311 17.67 -30.02 -4.85
N TRP A 312 16.51 -29.83 -4.21
CA TRP A 312 15.22 -30.27 -4.74
C TRP A 312 14.81 -29.55 -6.02
N CYS A 313 14.96 -28.22 -6.07
CA CYS A 313 14.69 -27.45 -7.28
C CYS A 313 15.70 -27.74 -8.41
N LYS A 314 16.96 -28.08 -8.09
CA LYS A 314 17.94 -28.57 -9.09
C LYS A 314 17.52 -29.92 -9.69
N ARG A 315 17.06 -30.86 -8.86
CA ARG A 315 16.54 -32.16 -9.31
C ARG A 315 15.33 -31.98 -10.23
N LEU A 316 14.36 -31.15 -9.83
CA LEU A 316 13.20 -30.84 -10.68
C LEU A 316 13.62 -30.20 -12.02
N TRP A 317 14.54 -29.24 -12.02
CA TRP A 317 15.07 -28.63 -13.25
C TRP A 317 15.72 -29.66 -14.19
N TYR A 318 16.47 -30.62 -13.65
CA TYR A 318 17.08 -31.69 -14.43
C TYR A 318 16.01 -32.62 -15.04
N CYS A 319 14.99 -33.01 -14.26
CA CYS A 319 13.87 -33.80 -14.76
C CYS A 319 13.08 -33.07 -15.86
N VAL A 320 12.82 -31.76 -15.69
CA VAL A 320 12.19 -30.90 -16.71
C VAL A 320 13.02 -30.86 -17.99
N LYS A 321 14.33 -30.55 -17.91
CA LYS A 321 15.24 -30.51 -19.07
C LYS A 321 15.30 -31.84 -19.83
N ASN A 322 15.47 -32.95 -19.12
CA ASN A 322 15.52 -34.27 -19.75
C ASN A 322 14.20 -34.65 -20.42
N LYS A 323 13.05 -34.24 -19.86
CA LYS A 323 11.74 -34.50 -20.45
C LYS A 323 11.60 -33.78 -21.80
N ILE A 324 12.03 -32.51 -21.87
CA ILE A 324 12.01 -31.69 -23.10
C ILE A 324 12.88 -32.34 -24.18
N TYR A 325 14.12 -32.69 -23.84
CA TYR A 325 15.05 -33.31 -24.79
C TYR A 325 14.52 -34.64 -25.33
N ARG A 326 13.83 -35.43 -24.50
CA ARG A 326 13.16 -36.68 -24.91
C ARG A 326 11.90 -36.46 -25.75
N SER A 327 11.18 -35.34 -25.58
CA SER A 327 10.08 -35.00 -26.48
C SER A 327 10.55 -34.53 -27.86
N THR A 328 11.68 -33.82 -27.94
CA THR A 328 12.24 -33.36 -29.23
C THR A 328 12.98 -34.45 -30.01
N THR A 329 13.38 -35.55 -29.36
CA THR A 329 14.10 -36.68 -29.98
C THR A 329 13.22 -37.88 -30.33
N LYS A 330 11.88 -37.75 -30.26
CA LYS A 330 10.98 -38.73 -30.87
C LYS A 330 11.07 -38.65 -32.40
N ILE A 331 12.00 -39.41 -32.97
CA ILE A 331 12.01 -39.73 -34.40
C ILE A 331 10.72 -40.48 -34.71
N CYS A 332 9.78 -39.82 -35.38
CA CYS A 332 8.55 -40.42 -35.86
C CYS A 332 8.86 -41.34 -37.05
N PHE A 333 9.24 -42.59 -36.78
CA PHE A 333 9.13 -43.66 -37.76
C PHE A 333 7.64 -43.88 -38.07
N SER A 334 7.16 -43.23 -39.13
CA SER A 334 5.84 -43.51 -39.68
C SER A 334 5.81 -44.96 -40.18
N PRO A 335 4.92 -45.83 -39.68
CA PRO A 335 4.88 -47.24 -40.10
C PRO A 335 4.45 -47.46 -41.56
N ASN A 336 4.07 -46.39 -42.28
CA ASN A 336 3.42 -46.45 -43.58
C ASN A 336 4.29 -45.93 -44.74
N LYS A 337 5.52 -46.45 -44.88
CA LYS A 337 6.10 -46.65 -46.22
C LYS A 337 5.81 -48.08 -46.65
N LYS A 338 4.66 -48.28 -47.31
CA LYS A 338 4.36 -49.52 -48.04
C LYS A 338 5.49 -49.79 -49.03
N LYS A 339 5.93 -51.04 -49.12
CA LYS A 339 6.73 -51.50 -50.26
C LYS A 339 5.88 -51.36 -51.53
N ILE A 340 6.50 -50.81 -52.57
CA ILE A 340 6.13 -50.99 -53.98
C ILE A 340 7.32 -51.74 -54.58
#